data_AF-A0A969NMI0-F1
#
_entry.id   AF-A0A969NMI0-F1
#
_cell.length_a   1.000
_cell.length_b   1.000
_cell.length_c   1.000
_cell.angle_alpha   90.00
_cell.angle_beta   90.00
_cell.angle_gamma   90.00
#
_symmetry.space_group_name_H-M   'P 1'
#
loop_
_entity.id
_entity.type
_entity.pdbx_description
1 polymer ?
#
loop_
_entity_poly.entity_id
_entity_poly.type
_entity_poly.pdbx_seq_one_letter_code
_entity_poly.pdbx_strand_id
1 'polypeptide(L)'
;MSFSQEADYSQFPTEVMERIAQQLDSAWLKLSQRDSHPRPRYRQFWHWLLTPFYWLTGQTSDAIINRLNKNIKKDVALTKDTPFALELIINRPHFEYWHSYVLARLSAAQEWLEHSELRQRILNRLNTLQQQLAERQQQQQELQSRLTTYPATDFYSRFYTDYHPLQIRLFELSWQFQQQEALRRKDEVTISIKTYISVLNGDWETKRQFRRDWLTVYRDLSLLFPVFLSTLHSLRRLFPYLHSGCIDQAIIDEAGQIPPHQPFPLLVRSQRAMLLGDPWQLEPVISLSESDRDVYRAKAFLHGD
;
A
#
# COMPACT_ATOMS: atom_id res chain seq x y z
N MET A 1 7.41 -58.01 -14.15
CA MET A 1 5.98 -57.76 -14.47
C MET A 1 5.62 -56.40 -13.86
N SER A 2 6.16 -55.28 -14.34
CA SER A 2 5.69 -54.49 -15.50
C SER A 2 4.17 -54.25 -15.54
N PHE A 3 3.62 -53.67 -14.48
CA PHE A 3 2.38 -52.89 -14.57
C PHE A 3 2.48 -51.69 -13.63
N SER A 4 3.10 -50.62 -14.11
CA SER A 4 2.87 -49.27 -13.58
C SER A 4 3.23 -48.24 -14.66
N GLN A 5 2.62 -48.38 -15.84
CA GLN A 5 2.13 -47.16 -16.49
C GLN A 5 1.14 -46.58 -15.48
N GLU A 6 1.40 -45.39 -14.93
CA GLU A 6 0.40 -44.64 -14.16
C GLU A 6 -0.83 -44.55 -15.06
N ALA A 7 -1.84 -45.37 -14.80
CA ALA A 7 -3.06 -45.36 -15.58
C ALA A 7 -3.69 -43.97 -15.40
N ASP A 8 -4.01 -43.31 -16.50
CA ASP A 8 -4.69 -42.02 -16.48
C ASP A 8 -6.14 -42.23 -16.03
N TYR A 9 -6.45 -41.85 -14.79
CA TYR A 9 -7.79 -41.93 -14.22
C TYR A 9 -8.61 -40.64 -14.44
N SER A 10 -8.16 -39.71 -15.31
CA SER A 10 -8.88 -38.47 -15.61
C SER A 10 -10.32 -38.68 -16.11
N GLN A 11 -10.57 -39.80 -16.80
CA GLN A 11 -11.89 -40.19 -17.31
C GLN A 11 -12.53 -41.32 -16.49
N PHE A 12 -12.04 -41.59 -15.28
CA PHE A 12 -12.62 -42.62 -14.42
C PHE A 12 -14.01 -42.17 -13.93
N PRO A 13 -15.09 -42.94 -14.18
CA PRO A 13 -16.44 -42.55 -13.80
C PRO A 13 -16.68 -42.84 -12.31
N THR A 14 -16.05 -42.05 -11.42
CA THR A 14 -15.98 -42.29 -9.97
C THR A 14 -17.36 -42.48 -9.32
N GLU A 15 -18.32 -41.60 -9.59
CA GLU A 15 -19.67 -41.70 -9.03
C GLU A 15 -20.42 -42.98 -9.46
N VAL A 16 -20.21 -43.41 -10.70
CA VAL A 16 -20.85 -44.61 -11.26
C VAL A 16 -20.20 -45.86 -10.65
N MET A 17 -18.87 -45.86 -10.55
CA MET A 17 -18.09 -46.94 -9.95
C MET A 17 -18.35 -47.10 -8.45
N GLU A 18 -18.56 -46.00 -7.72
CA GLU A 18 -18.95 -46.02 -6.30
C GLU A 18 -20.37 -46.59 -6.10
N ARG A 19 -21.34 -46.21 -6.94
CA ARG A 19 -22.70 -46.79 -6.90
C ARG A 19 -22.67 -48.28 -7.20
N ILE A 20 -21.88 -48.70 -8.17
CA ILE A 20 -21.67 -50.10 -8.50
C ILE A 20 -21.01 -50.82 -7.32
N ALA A 21 -19.96 -50.26 -6.72
CA ALA A 21 -19.31 -50.83 -5.53
C ALA A 21 -20.28 -51.00 -4.36
N GLN A 22 -21.13 -50.00 -4.06
CA GLN A 22 -22.15 -50.11 -3.01
C GLN A 22 -23.15 -51.25 -3.28
N GLN A 23 -23.58 -51.42 -4.53
CA GLN A 23 -24.46 -52.53 -4.91
C GLN A 23 -23.74 -53.87 -4.80
N LEU A 24 -22.48 -53.95 -5.21
CA LEU A 24 -21.63 -55.14 -5.07
C LEU A 24 -21.38 -55.49 -3.59
N ASP A 25 -21.08 -54.53 -2.72
CA ASP A 25 -20.90 -54.72 -1.27
C ASP A 25 -22.18 -55.19 -0.59
N SER A 26 -23.32 -54.62 -0.96
CA SER A 26 -24.63 -55.03 -0.43
C SER A 26 -25.00 -56.47 -0.84
N ALA A 27 -24.52 -56.93 -2.00
CA ALA A 27 -24.66 -58.30 -2.47
C ALA A 27 -23.63 -59.23 -1.84
N TRP A 28 -22.40 -58.76 -1.61
CA TRP A 28 -21.33 -59.46 -0.91
C TRP A 28 -21.74 -59.85 0.50
N LEU A 29 -22.28 -58.89 1.27
CA LEU A 29 -22.79 -59.12 2.63
C LEU A 29 -23.90 -60.19 2.68
N LYS A 30 -24.80 -60.20 1.69
CA LYS A 30 -25.89 -61.20 1.58
C LYS A 30 -25.40 -62.58 1.16
N LEU A 31 -24.30 -62.66 0.41
CA LEU A 31 -23.67 -63.91 0.01
C LEU A 31 -22.76 -64.48 1.11
N SER A 32 -22.11 -63.62 1.91
CA SER A 32 -21.18 -64.00 3.00
C SER A 32 -21.87 -64.41 4.31
N GLN A 33 -23.04 -63.86 4.65
CA GLN A 33 -23.84 -64.26 5.84
C GLN A 33 -24.27 -65.74 5.83
N ARG A 34 -24.10 -66.46 4.71
CA ARG A 34 -24.41 -67.89 4.60
C ARG A 34 -23.30 -68.81 5.12
N ASP A 35 -22.09 -68.28 5.33
CA ASP A 35 -20.89 -69.07 5.65
C ASP A 35 -20.48 -69.04 7.14
N SER A 36 -21.28 -68.43 8.03
CA SER A 36 -20.94 -68.33 9.46
C SER A 36 -22.06 -68.77 10.40
N HIS A 37 -22.10 -70.07 10.73
CA HIS A 37 -22.49 -70.57 12.08
C HIS A 37 -22.12 -72.07 12.28
N PRO A 38 -21.40 -72.45 13.36
CA PRO A 38 -21.34 -73.83 13.83
C PRO A 38 -22.67 -74.20 14.52
N ARG A 39 -23.27 -75.35 14.15
CA ARG A 39 -24.62 -75.76 14.58
C ARG A 39 -24.60 -76.62 15.86
N PRO A 40 -25.41 -76.33 16.91
CA PRO A 40 -25.70 -77.27 17.99
C PRO A 40 -26.91 -78.16 17.68
N ARG A 41 -26.91 -79.36 18.27
CA ARG A 41 -27.60 -80.58 17.83
C ARG A 41 -29.09 -80.73 18.22
N TYR A 42 -29.77 -79.68 18.66
CA TYR A 42 -31.16 -79.80 19.14
C TYR A 42 -32.12 -78.83 18.44
N ARG A 43 -32.57 -79.19 17.23
CA ARG A 43 -33.84 -78.76 16.61
C ARG A 43 -34.07 -79.48 15.28
N GLN A 44 -34.24 -80.80 15.31
CA GLN A 44 -34.63 -81.59 14.13
C GLN A 44 -36.15 -81.57 13.87
N PHE A 45 -36.96 -81.13 14.83
CA PHE A 45 -38.42 -81.13 14.70
C PHE A 45 -38.98 -79.89 13.97
N TRP A 46 -38.29 -78.74 14.03
CA TRP A 46 -38.75 -77.47 13.44
C TRP A 46 -38.33 -77.27 11.98
N HIS A 47 -37.37 -78.06 11.46
CA HIS A 47 -36.93 -77.98 10.06
C HIS A 47 -37.89 -78.66 9.08
N TRP A 48 -38.73 -79.60 9.55
CA TRP A 48 -39.73 -80.27 8.71
C TRP A 48 -41.03 -79.45 8.56
N LEU A 49 -41.35 -78.59 9.55
CA LEU A 49 -42.57 -77.77 9.54
C LEU A 49 -42.41 -76.37 8.91
N LEU A 50 -41.18 -75.92 8.62
CA LEU A 50 -40.93 -74.60 8.00
C LEU A 50 -40.33 -74.68 6.58
N THR A 51 -40.18 -75.88 6.02
CA THR A 51 -39.79 -76.11 4.62
C THR A 51 -40.73 -75.48 3.57
N PRO A 52 -42.04 -75.26 3.81
CA PRO A 52 -42.88 -74.53 2.87
C PRO A 52 -42.73 -73.01 2.95
N PHE A 53 -42.17 -72.45 4.03
CA PHE A 53 -42.06 -70.99 4.21
C PHE A 53 -40.78 -70.40 3.62
N TYR A 54 -39.72 -71.20 3.46
CA TYR A 54 -38.48 -70.81 2.76
C TYR A 54 -38.58 -70.90 1.22
N TRP A 55 -39.69 -71.40 0.68
CA TRP A 55 -39.94 -71.46 -0.77
C TRP A 55 -40.58 -70.16 -1.32
N LEU A 56 -41.08 -69.28 -0.44
CA LEU A 56 -41.68 -67.98 -0.80
C LEU A 56 -40.74 -66.77 -0.66
N THR A 57 -39.47 -66.99 -0.30
CA THR A 57 -38.42 -65.96 -0.38
C THR A 57 -37.31 -66.41 -1.32
N GLY A 58 -37.38 -66.01 -2.59
CA GLY A 58 -36.37 -66.31 -3.61
C GLY A 58 -34.96 -65.85 -3.21
N GLN A 59 -34.14 -66.79 -2.73
CA GLN A 59 -32.76 -66.56 -2.27
C GLN A 59 -31.80 -67.69 -2.72
N THR A 60 -31.76 -67.96 -4.02
CA THR A 60 -30.63 -68.67 -4.66
C THR A 60 -29.52 -67.67 -5.01
N SER A 61 -28.27 -68.12 -5.10
CA SER A 61 -27.13 -67.29 -5.55
C SER A 61 -27.43 -66.57 -6.86
N ASP A 62 -28.13 -67.27 -7.76
CA ASP A 62 -28.49 -66.77 -9.09
C ASP A 62 -29.60 -65.71 -9.03
N ALA A 63 -30.52 -65.80 -8.06
CA ALA A 63 -31.52 -64.76 -7.83
C ALA A 63 -30.90 -63.46 -7.29
N ILE A 64 -29.85 -63.58 -6.48
CA ILE A 64 -29.08 -62.45 -5.96
C ILE A 64 -28.28 -61.78 -7.08
N ILE A 65 -27.58 -62.58 -7.91
CA ILE A 65 -26.84 -62.09 -9.09
C ILE A 65 -27.79 -61.46 -10.12
N ASN A 66 -28.97 -62.05 -10.37
CA ASN A 66 -29.95 -61.47 -11.30
C ASN A 66 -30.54 -60.14 -10.80
N ARG A 67 -30.80 -60.02 -9.49
CA ARG A 67 -31.27 -58.76 -8.89
C ARG A 67 -30.17 -57.69 -8.91
N LEU A 68 -28.92 -58.09 -8.66
CA LEU A 68 -27.73 -57.24 -8.75
C LEU A 68 -27.51 -56.72 -10.18
N ASN A 69 -27.54 -57.61 -11.17
CA ASN A 69 -27.42 -57.26 -12.59
C ASN A 69 -28.55 -56.32 -13.03
N LYS A 70 -29.78 -56.49 -12.55
CA LYS A 70 -30.90 -55.59 -12.86
C LYS A 70 -30.66 -54.16 -12.35
N ASN A 71 -30.05 -54.02 -11.18
CA ASN A 71 -29.75 -52.73 -10.57
C ASN A 71 -28.54 -52.05 -11.23
N ILE A 72 -27.49 -52.82 -11.51
CA ILE A 72 -26.22 -52.30 -12.04
C ILE A 72 -26.25 -52.12 -13.58
N LYS A 73 -27.20 -52.71 -14.31
CA LYS A 73 -27.26 -52.66 -15.79
C LYS A 73 -27.19 -51.25 -16.40
N LYS A 74 -27.81 -50.26 -15.76
CA LYS A 74 -27.76 -48.87 -16.24
C LYS A 74 -26.40 -48.25 -15.99
N ASP A 75 -25.82 -48.49 -14.82
CA ASP A 75 -24.53 -47.94 -14.42
C ASP A 75 -23.38 -48.60 -15.20
N VAL A 76 -23.43 -49.92 -15.43
CA VAL A 76 -22.48 -50.64 -16.30
C VAL A 76 -22.53 -50.13 -17.74
N ALA A 77 -23.70 -49.80 -18.28
CA ALA A 77 -23.79 -49.25 -19.63
C ALA A 77 -23.03 -47.92 -19.77
N LEU A 78 -23.02 -47.09 -18.72
CA LEU A 78 -22.28 -45.82 -18.69
C LEU A 78 -20.76 -46.02 -18.60
N THR A 79 -20.29 -47.13 -18.01
CA THR A 79 -18.85 -47.44 -17.96
C THR A 79 -18.28 -47.89 -19.30
N LYS A 80 -19.11 -48.37 -20.24
CA LYS A 80 -18.66 -48.89 -21.55
C LYS A 80 -18.02 -47.85 -22.46
N ASP A 81 -18.39 -46.59 -22.28
CA ASP A 81 -17.84 -45.47 -23.04
C ASP A 81 -16.53 -44.95 -22.43
N THR A 82 -16.08 -45.55 -21.32
CA THR A 82 -14.83 -45.19 -20.64
C THR A 82 -13.79 -46.31 -20.79
N PRO A 83 -12.48 -46.02 -20.60
CA PRO A 83 -11.42 -47.04 -20.59
C PRO A 83 -11.60 -48.12 -19.50
N PHE A 84 -12.57 -47.93 -18.60
CA PHE A 84 -12.86 -48.77 -17.44
C PHE A 84 -14.21 -49.51 -17.60
N ALA A 85 -14.44 -50.06 -18.79
CA ALA A 85 -15.67 -50.77 -19.12
C ALA A 85 -15.89 -52.01 -18.24
N LEU A 86 -17.08 -52.07 -17.61
CA LEU A 86 -17.51 -53.21 -16.81
C LEU A 86 -18.44 -54.14 -17.60
N GLU A 87 -18.49 -55.40 -17.19
CA GLU A 87 -19.43 -56.39 -17.72
C GLU A 87 -20.46 -56.81 -16.66
N LEU A 88 -21.59 -57.35 -17.12
CA LEU A 88 -22.62 -57.91 -16.23
C LEU A 88 -22.11 -59.23 -15.62
N ILE A 89 -22.51 -59.51 -14.38
CA ILE A 89 -21.98 -60.63 -13.61
C ILE A 89 -22.61 -61.95 -14.05
N ILE A 90 -21.79 -62.94 -14.40
CA ILE A 90 -22.25 -64.23 -14.95
C ILE A 90 -22.35 -65.32 -13.87
N ASN A 91 -21.37 -65.41 -12.97
CA ASN A 91 -21.28 -66.45 -11.94
C ASN A 91 -20.60 -65.92 -10.66
N ARG A 92 -20.60 -66.72 -9.58
CA ARG A 92 -20.02 -66.33 -8.28
C ARG A 92 -18.51 -66.03 -8.32
N PRO A 93 -17.66 -66.81 -9.01
CA PRO A 93 -16.25 -66.46 -9.18
C PRO A 93 -16.03 -65.13 -9.94
N HIS A 94 -16.88 -64.86 -10.93
CA HIS A 94 -16.87 -63.61 -11.69
C HIS A 94 -17.34 -62.43 -10.83
N PHE A 95 -18.28 -62.64 -9.90
CA PHE A 95 -18.66 -61.65 -8.90
C PHE A 95 -17.50 -61.30 -7.96
N GLU A 96 -16.80 -62.31 -7.41
CA GLU A 96 -15.62 -62.13 -6.54
C GLU A 96 -14.49 -61.38 -7.28
N TYR A 97 -14.25 -61.71 -8.55
CA TYR A 97 -13.31 -60.99 -9.41
C TYR A 97 -13.71 -59.52 -9.61
N TRP A 98 -14.95 -59.25 -10.04
CA TRP A 98 -15.38 -57.87 -10.30
C TRP A 98 -15.51 -57.04 -9.02
N HIS A 99 -15.88 -57.64 -7.89
CA HIS A 99 -15.92 -56.98 -6.59
C HIS A 99 -14.52 -56.51 -6.16
N SER A 100 -13.53 -57.40 -6.19
CA SER A 100 -12.14 -57.05 -5.87
C SER A 100 -11.52 -56.09 -6.90
N TYR A 101 -11.83 -56.24 -8.18
CA TYR A 101 -11.37 -55.36 -9.25
C TYR A 101 -11.90 -53.93 -9.12
N VAL A 102 -13.21 -53.76 -8.88
CA VAL A 102 -13.83 -52.43 -8.73
C VAL A 102 -13.29 -51.71 -7.50
N LEU A 103 -13.14 -52.42 -6.36
CA LEU A 103 -12.57 -51.84 -5.16
C LEU A 103 -11.10 -51.41 -5.34
N ALA A 104 -10.27 -52.26 -5.96
CA ALA A 104 -8.87 -51.93 -6.24
C ALA A 104 -8.72 -50.76 -7.23
N ARG A 105 -9.64 -50.63 -8.19
CA ARG A 105 -9.64 -49.51 -9.14
C ARG A 105 -10.15 -48.21 -8.52
N LEU A 106 -11.11 -48.27 -7.61
CA LEU A 106 -11.57 -47.11 -6.85
C LEU A 106 -10.48 -46.57 -5.94
N SER A 107 -9.76 -47.44 -5.20
CA SER A 107 -8.64 -47.00 -4.36
C SER A 107 -7.51 -46.39 -5.20
N ALA A 108 -7.15 -47.02 -6.32
CA ALA A 108 -6.14 -46.49 -7.23
C ALA A 108 -6.55 -45.17 -7.89
N ALA A 109 -7.84 -44.97 -8.19
CA ALA A 109 -8.36 -43.71 -8.71
C ALA A 109 -8.33 -42.59 -7.67
N GLN A 110 -8.65 -42.90 -6.40
CA GLN A 110 -8.55 -41.96 -5.29
C GLN A 110 -7.10 -41.51 -5.05
N GLU A 111 -6.16 -42.45 -4.97
CA GLU A 111 -4.73 -42.15 -4.85
C GLU A 111 -4.23 -41.29 -6.02
N TRP A 112 -4.64 -41.62 -7.25
CA TRP A 112 -4.28 -40.84 -8.43
C TRP A 112 -4.83 -39.42 -8.38
N LEU A 113 -6.08 -39.24 -7.94
CA LEU A 113 -6.72 -37.94 -7.80
C LEU A 113 -5.97 -37.08 -6.77
N GLU A 114 -5.69 -37.62 -5.58
CA GLU A 114 -4.92 -36.95 -4.53
C GLU A 114 -3.52 -36.55 -5.03
N HIS A 115 -2.82 -37.45 -5.71
CA HIS A 115 -1.52 -37.16 -6.31
C HIS A 115 -1.59 -36.11 -7.41
N SER A 116 -2.65 -36.09 -8.22
CA SER A 116 -2.85 -35.10 -9.28
C SER A 116 -3.11 -33.71 -8.70
N GLU A 117 -3.94 -33.61 -7.66
CA GLU A 117 -4.20 -32.35 -6.95
C GLU A 117 -2.94 -31.82 -6.28
N LEU A 118 -2.19 -32.70 -5.62
CA LEU A 118 -0.93 -32.32 -4.99
C LEU A 118 0.08 -31.83 -6.03
N ARG A 119 0.23 -32.52 -7.17
CA ARG A 119 1.06 -32.06 -8.30
C ARG A 119 0.61 -30.67 -8.77
N GLN A 120 -0.69 -30.44 -8.97
CA GLN A 120 -1.23 -29.14 -9.39
C GLN A 120 -0.94 -28.04 -8.36
N ARG A 121 -1.12 -28.32 -7.05
CA ARG A 121 -0.80 -27.37 -5.98
C ARG A 121 0.68 -27.00 -5.96
N ILE A 122 1.57 -27.99 -6.13
CA ILE A 122 3.02 -27.75 -6.20
C ILE A 122 3.36 -26.91 -7.44
N LEU A 123 2.81 -27.23 -8.61
CA LEU A 123 3.07 -26.47 -9.84
C LEU A 123 2.59 -25.02 -9.70
N ASN A 124 1.39 -24.80 -9.17
CA ASN A 124 0.88 -23.47 -8.88
C ASN A 124 1.79 -22.74 -7.89
N ARG A 125 2.23 -23.43 -6.83
CA ARG A 125 3.15 -22.83 -5.85
C ARG A 125 4.49 -22.47 -6.49
N LEU A 126 5.06 -23.32 -7.33
CA LEU A 126 6.29 -23.04 -8.06
C LEU A 126 6.14 -21.83 -8.98
N ASN A 127 5.05 -21.75 -9.74
CA ASN A 127 4.77 -20.60 -10.60
C ASN A 127 4.66 -19.30 -9.78
N THR A 128 3.94 -19.32 -8.65
CA THR A 128 3.84 -18.13 -7.78
C THR A 128 5.20 -17.72 -7.19
N LEU A 129 6.03 -18.68 -6.78
CA LEU A 129 7.36 -18.40 -6.25
C LEU A 129 8.29 -17.87 -7.34
N GLN A 130 8.19 -18.38 -8.56
CA GLN A 130 8.95 -17.86 -9.71
C GLN A 130 8.56 -16.42 -10.04
N GLN A 131 7.26 -16.09 -10.04
CA GLN A 131 6.79 -14.71 -10.22
C GLN A 131 7.32 -13.80 -9.11
N GLN A 132 7.21 -14.20 -7.84
CA GLN A 132 7.72 -13.43 -6.72
C GLN A 132 9.24 -13.21 -6.82
N LEU A 133 10.00 -14.24 -7.22
CA LEU A 133 11.43 -14.13 -7.39
C LEU A 133 11.79 -13.15 -8.51
N ALA A 134 11.08 -13.19 -9.64
CA ALA A 134 11.27 -12.25 -10.73
C ALA A 134 10.97 -10.81 -10.30
N GLU A 135 9.88 -10.56 -9.58
CA GLU A 135 9.54 -9.25 -9.02
C GLU A 135 10.63 -8.75 -8.06
N ARG A 136 11.12 -9.60 -7.17
CA ARG A 136 12.18 -9.25 -6.22
C ARG A 136 13.50 -8.94 -6.92
N GLN A 137 13.85 -9.69 -7.97
CA GLN A 137 15.03 -9.43 -8.78
C GLN A 137 14.92 -8.09 -9.51
N GLN A 138 13.75 -7.78 -10.07
CA GLN A 138 13.49 -6.48 -10.71
C GLN A 138 13.62 -5.33 -9.70
N GLN A 139 13.02 -5.46 -8.51
CA GLN A 139 13.15 -4.48 -7.44
C GLN A 139 14.61 -4.28 -7.01
N GLN A 140 15.38 -5.36 -6.91
CA GLN A 140 16.79 -5.28 -6.56
C GLN A 140 17.60 -4.55 -7.63
N GLN A 141 17.36 -4.84 -8.91
CA GLN A 141 18.02 -4.16 -10.03
C GLN A 141 17.68 -2.66 -10.06
N GLU A 142 16.42 -2.30 -9.79
CA GLU A 142 15.99 -0.90 -9.68
C GLU A 142 16.65 -0.17 -8.50
N LEU A 143 16.75 -0.83 -7.34
CA LEU A 143 17.46 -0.26 -6.19
C LEU A 143 18.95 -0.10 -6.47
N GLN A 144 19.58 -1.07 -7.13
CA GLN A 144 20.98 -0.97 -7.53
C GLN A 144 21.22 0.17 -8.51
N SER A 145 20.35 0.34 -9.52
CA SER A 145 20.47 1.46 -10.46
C SER A 145 20.32 2.81 -9.76
N ARG A 146 19.34 2.93 -8.85
CA ARG A 146 19.16 4.13 -8.01
C ARG A 146 20.38 4.40 -7.13
N LEU A 147 20.96 3.37 -6.50
CA LEU A 147 22.16 3.49 -5.67
C LEU A 147 23.38 3.92 -6.49
N THR A 148 23.59 3.33 -7.67
CA THR A 148 24.72 3.72 -8.55
C THR A 148 24.61 5.14 -9.07
N THR A 149 23.38 5.65 -9.22
CA THR A 149 23.10 7.02 -9.66
C THR A 149 23.07 7.99 -8.46
N TYR A 150 23.07 7.48 -7.23
CA TYR A 150 22.97 8.30 -6.04
C TYR A 150 24.29 9.09 -5.85
N PRO A 151 24.23 10.43 -5.79
CA PRO A 151 25.44 11.21 -5.64
C PRO A 151 26.11 10.96 -4.29
N ALA A 152 27.44 10.88 -4.31
CA ALA A 152 28.27 10.63 -3.11
C ALA A 152 28.27 11.82 -2.12
N THR A 153 27.88 13.01 -2.58
CA THR A 153 27.81 14.22 -1.76
C THR A 153 26.47 14.33 -1.01
N ASP A 154 26.50 14.94 0.17
CA ASP A 154 25.30 15.17 0.98
C ASP A 154 24.28 16.07 0.27
N PHE A 155 22.99 15.83 0.53
CA PHE A 155 21.87 16.57 -0.07
C PHE A 155 22.04 18.08 0.02
N TYR A 156 22.41 18.63 1.18
CA TYR A 156 22.48 20.09 1.37
C TYR A 156 23.57 20.74 0.51
N SER A 157 24.67 20.01 0.26
CA SER A 157 25.77 20.49 -0.58
C SER A 157 25.40 20.57 -2.06
N ARG A 158 24.57 19.64 -2.53
CA ARG A 158 24.16 19.56 -3.95
C ARG A 158 22.80 20.20 -4.24
N PHE A 159 21.98 20.44 -3.21
CA PHE A 159 20.66 21.06 -3.36
C PHE A 159 20.73 22.36 -4.16
N TYR A 160 21.68 23.23 -3.83
CA TYR A 160 21.87 24.50 -4.51
C TYR A 160 22.32 24.39 -5.96
N THR A 161 22.89 23.24 -6.36
CA THR A 161 23.42 23.00 -7.71
C THR A 161 22.42 22.21 -8.55
N ASP A 162 21.95 21.07 -8.04
CA ASP A 162 21.03 20.15 -8.71
C ASP A 162 19.68 20.83 -9.00
N TYR A 163 19.20 21.64 -8.05
CA TYR A 163 17.90 22.31 -8.14
C TYR A 163 18.01 23.78 -8.55
N HIS A 164 19.22 24.30 -8.80
CA HIS A 164 19.39 25.68 -9.24
C HIS A 164 18.51 26.05 -10.44
N PRO A 165 18.43 25.22 -11.51
CA PRO A 165 17.61 25.57 -12.67
C PRO A 165 16.11 25.64 -12.33
N LEU A 166 15.64 24.76 -11.44
CA LEU A 166 14.25 24.76 -10.98
C LEU A 166 13.94 25.96 -10.08
N GLN A 167 14.88 26.36 -9.22
CA GLN A 167 14.76 27.55 -8.38
C GLN A 167 14.69 28.82 -9.23
N ILE A 168 15.58 28.95 -10.24
CA ILE A 168 15.52 30.04 -11.22
C ILE A 168 14.17 30.03 -11.93
N ARG A 169 13.72 28.85 -12.40
CA ARG A 169 12.46 28.76 -13.13
C ARG A 169 11.25 29.16 -12.27
N LEU A 170 11.22 28.72 -11.01
CA LEU A 170 10.18 29.11 -10.07
C LEU A 170 10.19 30.63 -9.82
N PHE A 171 11.38 31.22 -9.67
CA PHE A 171 11.54 32.66 -9.52
C PHE A 171 11.04 33.42 -10.75
N GLU A 172 11.42 33.01 -11.96
CA GLU A 172 10.95 33.60 -13.21
C GLU A 172 9.43 33.56 -13.33
N LEU A 173 8.81 32.41 -13.03
CA LEU A 173 7.36 32.24 -13.09
C LEU A 173 6.64 33.10 -12.05
N SER A 174 7.17 33.16 -10.82
CA SER A 174 6.64 34.03 -9.76
C SER A 174 6.69 35.50 -10.16
N TRP A 175 7.82 35.93 -10.73
CA TRP A 175 8.00 37.28 -11.23
C TRP A 175 7.05 37.61 -12.38
N GLN A 176 6.91 36.72 -13.36
CA GLN A 176 5.95 36.88 -14.46
C GLN A 176 4.50 37.01 -13.95
N PHE A 177 4.13 36.19 -12.96
CA PHE A 177 2.82 36.26 -12.33
C PHE A 177 2.59 37.62 -11.65
N GLN A 178 3.55 38.10 -10.86
CA GLN A 178 3.47 39.41 -10.21
C GLN A 178 3.31 40.54 -11.23
N GLN A 179 4.05 40.50 -12.33
CA GLN A 179 3.93 41.48 -13.42
C GLN A 179 2.56 41.45 -14.08
N GLN A 180 2.02 40.26 -14.35
CA GLN A 180 0.68 40.12 -14.95
C GLN A 180 -0.41 40.64 -14.01
N GLU A 181 -0.31 40.36 -12.71
CA GLU A 181 -1.24 40.91 -11.71
C GLU A 181 -1.14 42.43 -11.59
N ALA A 182 0.08 42.98 -11.64
CA ALA A 182 0.30 44.44 -11.66
C ALA A 182 -0.34 45.09 -12.90
N LEU A 183 -0.20 44.47 -14.08
CA LEU A 183 -0.80 44.95 -15.33
C LEU A 183 -2.34 44.83 -15.33
N ARG A 184 -2.87 43.74 -14.78
CA ARG A 184 -4.31 43.53 -14.64
C ARG A 184 -4.97 44.60 -13.76
N ARG A 185 -4.24 45.08 -12.74
CA ARG A 185 -4.68 46.09 -11.76
C ARG A 185 -3.98 47.44 -11.95
N LYS A 186 -3.60 47.77 -13.20
CA LYS A 186 -2.72 48.91 -13.52
C LYS A 186 -3.25 50.24 -12.98
N ASP A 187 -4.56 50.44 -12.98
CA ASP A 187 -5.19 51.71 -12.64
C ASP A 187 -5.12 51.90 -11.12
N GLU A 188 -5.44 50.86 -10.35
CA GLU A 188 -5.30 50.84 -8.90
C GLU A 188 -3.83 50.98 -8.47
N VAL A 189 -2.93 50.22 -9.09
CA VAL A 189 -1.49 50.28 -8.81
C VAL A 189 -0.94 51.69 -9.07
N THR A 190 -1.35 52.33 -10.16
CA THR A 190 -0.93 53.71 -10.48
C THR A 190 -1.40 54.71 -9.43
N ILE A 191 -2.65 54.59 -8.96
CA ILE A 191 -3.19 55.43 -7.89
C ILE A 191 -2.42 55.20 -6.59
N SER A 192 -2.16 53.94 -6.23
CA SER A 192 -1.40 53.53 -5.04
C SER A 192 0.02 54.10 -5.06
N ILE A 193 0.73 54.03 -6.19
CA ILE A 193 2.07 54.63 -6.35
C ILE A 193 2.04 56.14 -6.16
N LYS A 194 1.12 56.84 -6.84
CA LYS A 194 0.99 58.30 -6.72
C LYS A 194 0.70 58.73 -5.28
N THR A 195 -0.21 58.01 -4.62
CA THR A 195 -0.56 58.24 -3.23
C THR A 195 0.66 58.06 -2.33
N TYR A 196 1.40 56.97 -2.49
CA TYR A 196 2.59 56.68 -1.71
C TYR A 196 3.70 57.74 -1.91
N ILE A 197 3.97 58.15 -3.16
CA ILE A 197 4.92 59.23 -3.45
C ILE A 197 4.50 60.54 -2.79
N SER A 198 3.21 60.91 -2.86
CA SER A 198 2.72 62.14 -2.22
C SER A 198 2.92 62.11 -0.71
N VAL A 199 2.65 60.96 -0.08
CA VAL A 199 2.88 60.74 1.35
C VAL A 199 4.36 60.89 1.72
N LEU A 200 5.27 60.33 0.91
CA LEU A 200 6.72 60.46 1.10
C LEU A 200 7.22 61.90 0.93
N ASN A 201 6.58 62.68 0.03
CA ASN A 201 6.86 64.10 -0.18
C ASN A 201 6.27 65.00 0.90
N GLY A 202 5.44 64.44 1.78
CA GLY A 202 5.03 65.10 3.01
C GLY A 202 3.63 65.71 2.98
N ASP A 203 2.88 65.55 1.90
CA ASP A 203 1.53 66.08 1.74
C ASP A 203 0.57 65.56 2.84
N TRP A 204 -0.08 66.49 3.54
CA TRP A 204 -0.88 66.21 4.73
C TRP A 204 -2.24 65.59 4.39
N GLU A 205 -2.87 66.01 3.29
CA GLU A 205 -4.19 65.51 2.91
C GLU A 205 -4.09 64.05 2.47
N THR A 206 -3.11 63.72 1.63
CA THR A 206 -2.83 62.34 1.22
C THR A 206 -2.35 61.47 2.38
N LYS A 207 -1.61 62.00 3.38
CA LYS A 207 -1.32 61.25 4.62
C LYS A 207 -2.58 60.84 5.39
N ARG A 208 -3.65 61.66 5.37
CA ARG A 208 -4.92 61.31 6.01
C ARG A 208 -5.64 60.20 5.22
N GLN A 209 -5.66 60.29 3.89
CA GLN A 209 -6.26 59.25 3.05
C GLN A 209 -5.48 57.92 3.15
N PHE A 210 -4.16 57.99 3.06
CA PHE A 210 -3.26 56.84 3.20
C PHE A 210 -3.51 56.05 4.48
N ARG A 211 -3.80 56.72 5.61
CA ARG A 211 -4.14 56.02 6.87
C ARG A 211 -5.34 55.07 6.76
N ARG A 212 -6.29 55.34 5.87
CA ARG A 212 -7.47 54.48 5.67
C ARG A 212 -7.15 53.34 4.70
N ASP A 213 -6.37 53.64 3.66
CA ASP A 213 -6.16 52.74 2.53
C ASP A 213 -4.77 52.08 2.51
N TRP A 214 -3.98 52.23 3.58
CA TRP A 214 -2.57 51.83 3.66
C TRP A 214 -2.32 50.39 3.21
N LEU A 215 -3.20 49.45 3.57
CA LEU A 215 -3.08 48.03 3.22
C LEU A 215 -3.20 47.82 1.72
N THR A 216 -4.16 48.49 1.08
CA THR A 216 -4.34 48.46 -0.37
C THR A 216 -3.11 49.03 -1.06
N VAL A 217 -2.62 50.17 -0.56
CA VAL A 217 -1.44 50.82 -1.16
C VAL A 217 -0.20 49.94 -1.05
N TYR A 218 0.10 49.36 0.12
CA TYR A 218 1.25 48.46 0.24
C TYR A 218 1.09 47.16 -0.54
N ARG A 219 -0.11 46.57 -0.61
CA ARG A 219 -0.35 45.39 -1.44
C ARG A 219 -0.09 45.69 -2.91
N ASP A 220 -0.60 46.81 -3.41
CA ASP A 220 -0.40 47.19 -4.81
C ASP A 220 1.06 47.55 -5.09
N LEU A 221 1.76 48.20 -4.16
CA LEU A 221 3.21 48.43 -4.24
C LEU A 221 4.01 47.13 -4.25
N SER A 222 3.61 46.12 -3.47
CA SER A 222 4.30 44.82 -3.38
C SER A 222 4.29 44.02 -4.67
N LEU A 223 3.33 44.31 -5.57
CA LEU A 223 3.29 43.70 -6.90
C LEU A 223 4.44 44.18 -7.79
N LEU A 224 4.96 45.39 -7.54
CA LEU A 224 6.09 45.96 -8.28
C LEU A 224 7.40 45.87 -7.51
N PHE A 225 7.32 46.06 -6.20
CA PHE A 225 8.44 46.08 -5.28
C PHE A 225 8.19 45.05 -4.16
N PRO A 226 8.37 43.75 -4.44
CA PRO A 226 8.14 42.69 -3.46
C PRO A 226 9.12 42.75 -2.28
N VAL A 227 10.26 43.44 -2.45
CA VAL A 227 11.30 43.60 -1.43
C VAL A 227 11.60 45.08 -1.23
N PHE A 228 11.59 45.53 0.02
CA PHE A 228 11.99 46.88 0.41
C PHE A 228 13.32 46.83 1.16
N LEU A 229 14.27 47.65 0.73
CA LEU A 229 15.57 47.80 1.37
C LEU A 229 15.64 49.16 2.08
N SER A 230 16.01 49.15 3.36
CA SER A 230 16.12 50.37 4.16
C SER A 230 17.06 50.18 5.34
N THR A 231 17.61 51.28 5.84
CA THR A 231 18.24 51.30 7.16
C THR A 231 17.17 51.42 8.25
N LEU A 232 17.47 50.97 9.47
CA LEU A 232 16.55 51.08 10.60
C LEU A 232 16.14 52.54 10.89
N HIS A 233 17.02 53.50 10.63
CA HIS A 233 16.74 54.92 10.80
C HIS A 233 15.72 55.46 9.77
N SER A 234 15.81 55.01 8.52
CA SER A 234 14.92 55.45 7.43
C SER A 234 13.58 54.73 7.40
N LEU A 235 13.42 53.67 8.20
CA LEU A 235 12.21 52.83 8.22
C LEU A 235 10.93 53.63 8.45
N ARG A 236 10.95 54.59 9.38
CA ARG A 236 9.77 55.43 9.68
C ARG A 236 9.36 56.32 8.52
N ARG A 237 10.31 56.73 7.67
CA ARG A 237 10.04 57.54 6.49
C ARG A 237 9.49 56.68 5.36
N LEU A 238 10.13 55.53 5.11
CA LEU A 238 9.71 54.59 4.07
C LEU A 238 8.32 54.02 4.38
N PHE A 239 8.06 53.76 5.66
CA PHE A 239 6.79 53.23 6.10
C PHE A 239 6.13 54.14 7.15
N PRO A 240 5.49 55.23 6.70
CA PRO A 240 4.98 56.30 7.57
C PRO A 240 3.76 55.91 8.39
N TYR A 241 3.05 54.86 7.99
CA TYR A 241 1.92 54.32 8.74
C TYR A 241 1.98 52.81 8.72
N LEU A 242 2.27 52.23 9.88
CA LEU A 242 2.40 50.80 10.05
C LEU A 242 1.71 50.36 11.34
N HIS A 243 0.69 49.52 11.16
CA HIS A 243 0.08 48.76 12.25
C HIS A 243 0.95 47.54 12.59
N SER A 244 0.70 46.91 13.74
CA SER A 244 1.30 45.62 14.07
C SER A 244 1.00 44.58 12.99
N GLY A 245 2.01 43.84 12.56
CA GLY A 245 1.87 42.76 11.57
C GLY A 245 1.69 43.20 10.11
N CYS A 246 1.93 44.47 9.78
CA CYS A 246 1.83 45.00 8.41
C CYS A 246 2.97 44.54 7.48
N ILE A 247 4.08 44.06 8.04
CA ILE A 247 5.22 43.50 7.29
C ILE A 247 5.18 41.98 7.49
N ASP A 248 5.11 41.20 6.41
CA ASP A 248 5.04 39.74 6.53
C ASP A 248 6.37 39.14 7.04
N GLN A 249 7.49 39.60 6.49
CA GLN A 249 8.82 39.12 6.86
C GLN A 249 9.82 40.28 6.87
N ALA A 250 10.52 40.45 7.98
CA ALA A 250 11.68 41.33 8.09
C ALA A 250 12.98 40.51 8.08
N ILE A 251 13.98 41.00 7.36
CA ILE A 251 15.34 40.47 7.39
C ILE A 251 16.23 41.61 7.85
N ILE A 252 16.97 41.39 8.93
CA ILE A 252 17.92 42.36 9.51
C ILE A 252 19.30 41.75 9.37
N ASP A 253 20.12 42.39 8.56
CA ASP A 253 21.54 42.06 8.42
C ASP A 253 22.37 42.80 9.48
N GLU A 254 23.55 42.26 9.80
CA GLU A 254 24.47 42.79 10.82
C GLU A 254 23.83 43.00 12.21
N ALA A 255 22.90 42.13 12.60
CA ALA A 255 22.14 42.24 13.84
C ALA A 255 23.02 42.27 15.10
N GLY A 256 24.22 41.67 15.06
CA GLY A 256 25.20 41.71 16.15
C GLY A 256 25.76 43.11 16.43
N GLN A 257 25.79 43.98 15.42
CA GLN A 257 26.31 45.35 15.51
C GLN A 257 25.22 46.38 15.81
N ILE A 258 23.96 45.94 15.96
CA ILE A 258 22.80 46.83 16.10
C ILE A 258 22.33 46.86 17.55
N PRO A 259 22.20 48.04 18.19
CA PRO A 259 21.61 48.15 19.52
C PRO A 259 20.17 47.62 19.54
N PRO A 260 19.75 46.84 20.55
CA PRO A 260 18.43 46.19 20.58
C PRO A 260 17.20 47.11 20.44
N HIS A 261 17.34 48.39 20.80
CA HIS A 261 16.26 49.37 20.70
C HIS A 261 16.00 49.87 19.26
N GLN A 262 17.00 49.79 18.37
CA GLN A 262 16.87 50.25 16.98
C GLN A 262 15.97 49.37 16.11
N PRO A 263 16.03 48.03 16.16
CA PRO A 263 15.15 47.17 15.36
C PRO A 263 13.76 47.02 15.97
N PHE A 264 13.57 47.37 17.25
CA PHE A 264 12.28 47.24 17.95
C PHE A 264 11.07 47.77 17.16
N PRO A 265 11.11 48.97 16.53
CA PRO A 265 10.02 49.45 15.69
C PRO A 265 9.69 48.55 14.50
N LEU A 266 10.71 47.98 13.84
CA LEU A 266 10.51 47.05 12.73
C LEU A 266 9.88 45.75 13.24
N LEU A 267 10.46 45.17 14.29
CA LEU A 267 10.04 43.88 14.85
C LEU A 267 8.57 43.86 15.30
N VAL A 268 8.11 44.92 16.00
CA VAL A 268 6.70 45.03 16.45
C VAL A 268 5.71 45.08 15.29
N ARG A 269 6.19 45.43 14.09
CA ARG A 269 5.38 45.60 12.88
C ARG A 269 5.49 44.42 11.92
N SER A 270 6.38 43.49 12.20
CA SER A 270 6.61 42.29 11.38
C SER A 270 5.91 41.07 11.97
N GLN A 271 5.37 40.22 11.10
CA GLN A 271 4.82 38.92 11.52
C GLN A 271 5.95 37.92 11.82
N ARG A 272 7.02 37.98 11.02
CA ARG A 272 8.23 37.15 11.17
C ARG A 272 9.46 38.02 11.00
N ALA A 273 10.52 37.70 11.72
CA ALA A 273 11.81 38.38 11.59
C ALA A 273 12.95 37.36 11.55
N MET A 274 13.89 37.58 10.65
CA MET A 274 15.16 36.88 10.58
C MET A 274 16.27 37.87 10.90
N LEU A 275 17.05 37.57 11.93
CA LEU A 275 18.19 38.38 12.35
C LEU A 275 19.46 37.62 11.96
N LEU A 276 20.26 38.23 11.09
CA LEU A 276 21.52 37.70 10.59
C LEU A 276 22.64 38.57 11.16
N GLY A 277 23.66 37.94 11.72
CA GLY A 277 24.81 38.63 12.29
C GLY A 277 25.64 37.68 13.11
N ASP A 278 26.92 38.01 13.26
CA ASP A 278 27.86 37.26 14.08
C ASP A 278 28.03 37.97 15.43
N PRO A 279 27.56 37.40 16.55
CA PRO A 279 27.68 38.02 17.86
C PRO A 279 29.13 38.08 18.37
N TRP A 280 30.06 37.34 17.75
CA TRP A 280 31.48 37.36 18.11
C TRP A 280 32.27 38.44 17.35
N GLN A 281 31.65 39.15 16.42
CA GLN A 281 32.24 40.31 15.75
C GLN A 281 32.06 41.57 16.62
N LEU A 282 32.19 42.75 16.00
CA LEU A 282 32.16 44.03 16.71
C LEU A 282 30.84 44.27 17.43
N GLU A 283 30.91 44.67 18.69
CA GLU A 283 29.74 45.08 19.46
C GLU A 283 29.16 46.42 18.95
N PRO A 284 27.87 46.70 19.19
CA PRO A 284 27.24 47.94 18.79
C PRO A 284 27.95 49.16 19.40
N VAL A 285 28.21 50.19 18.59
CA VAL A 285 28.80 51.44 19.08
C VAL A 285 27.73 52.25 19.84
N ILE A 286 27.87 52.31 21.17
CA ILE A 286 26.97 53.07 22.04
C ILE A 286 27.61 54.43 22.36
N SER A 287 26.91 55.51 22.02
CA SER A 287 27.33 56.87 22.39
C SER A 287 26.97 57.14 23.86
N LEU A 288 27.98 57.24 24.72
CA LEU A 288 27.82 57.62 26.12
C LEU A 288 27.82 59.14 26.29
N SER A 289 26.97 59.66 27.19
CA SER A 289 27.01 61.07 27.62
C SER A 289 28.31 61.38 28.36
N GLU A 290 28.69 62.66 28.50
CA GLU A 290 29.90 63.04 29.26
C GLU A 290 29.86 62.54 30.70
N SER A 291 28.71 62.66 31.37
CA SER A 291 28.51 62.12 32.72
C SER A 291 28.66 60.60 32.77
N ASP A 292 28.15 59.87 31.78
CA ASP A 292 28.29 58.40 31.74
C ASP A 292 29.76 58.01 31.50
N ARG A 293 30.47 58.76 30.64
CA ARG A 293 31.90 58.53 30.37
C ARG A 293 32.75 58.74 31.62
N ASP A 294 32.46 59.74 32.44
CA ASP A 294 33.18 59.99 33.69
C ASP A 294 32.93 58.87 34.72
N VAL A 295 31.69 58.38 34.82
CA VAL A 295 31.33 57.23 35.66
C VAL A 295 32.05 55.96 35.17
N TYR A 296 32.08 55.71 33.86
CA TYR A 296 32.80 54.57 33.28
C TYR A 296 34.31 54.69 33.50
N ARG A 297 34.89 55.89 33.34
CA ARG A 297 36.31 56.14 33.60
C ARG A 297 36.68 55.83 35.05
N ALA A 298 35.87 56.30 35.99
CA ALA A 298 36.06 56.00 37.40
C ALA A 298 35.93 54.50 37.71
N LYS A 299 35.03 53.76 37.06
CA LYS A 299 34.88 52.31 37.33
C LYS A 299 35.91 51.43 36.62
N ALA A 300 36.29 51.75 35.39
CA ALA A 300 37.10 50.87 34.54
C ALA A 300 38.61 51.11 34.69
N PHE A 301 39.04 52.32 35.08
CA PHE A 301 40.46 52.69 35.15
C PHE A 301 40.97 52.96 36.57
N LEU A 302 40.15 52.80 37.61
CA LEU A 302 40.61 52.85 39.00
C LEU A 302 41.09 51.48 39.47
N HIS A 303 42.21 50.98 38.93
CA HIS A 303 43.20 50.09 39.57
C HIS A 303 44.52 50.26 38.80
N GLY A 304 45.08 51.46 38.87
CA GLY A 304 46.43 51.76 38.38
C GLY A 304 47.30 52.18 39.55
N ASP A 305 47.72 51.20 40.36
CA ASP A 305 48.97 51.25 41.12
C ASP A 305 50.03 50.49 40.32
#